data_AF-A0A423Q2L4-F1
#
_entry.id   AF-A0A423Q2L4-F1
#
_cell.length_a   1.000
_cell.length_b   1.000
_cell.length_c   1.000
_cell.angle_alpha   90.00
_cell.angle_beta   90.00
_cell.angle_gamma   90.00
#
_symmetry.space_group_name_H-M   'P 1'
#
loop_
_entity.id
_entity.type
_entity.pdbx_description
1 polymer ?
#
loop_
_entity_poly.entity_id
_entity_poly.type
_entity_poly.pdbx_seq_one_letter_code
_entity_poly.pdbx_strand_id
1 'polypeptide(L)' 'MSTVNYSVPEDIKAAFNKTFEGQNKSAIVAELMRKAVQEAERKTRQRAIFEEIDARRRDNPPASLDEILATRDAMRE' A
#
# COMPACT_ATOMS: atom_id res chain seq x y z
N MET A 1 10.55 -7.23 -25.21
CA MET A 1 10.89 -7.34 -23.77
C MET A 1 12.07 -6.41 -23.54
N SER A 2 12.01 -5.52 -22.55
CA SER A 2 13.18 -4.67 -22.20
C SER A 2 14.11 -5.45 -21.29
N THR A 3 15.42 -5.24 -21.42
CA THR A 3 16.42 -5.85 -20.53
C THR A 3 16.79 -4.85 -19.45
N VAL A 4 16.74 -5.29 -18.19
CA VAL A 4 17.14 -4.47 -17.04
C VAL A 4 18.16 -5.26 -16.23
N ASN A 5 19.27 -4.61 -15.86
CA ASN A 5 20.36 -5.22 -15.11
C ASN A 5 20.29 -4.78 -13.65
N TYR A 6 20.32 -5.75 -12.73
CA TYR A 6 20.35 -5.51 -11.29
C TYR A 6 21.50 -6.29 -10.67
N SER A 7 22.17 -5.67 -9.69
CA SER A 7 23.14 -6.37 -8.86
C SER A 7 22.42 -6.99 -7.67
N VAL A 8 22.61 -8.28 -7.46
CA VAL A 8 22.09 -9.02 -6.31
C VAL A 8 23.24 -9.79 -5.65
N PRO A 9 23.21 -9.96 -4.33
CA PRO A 9 24.12 -10.86 -3.62
C PRO A 9 24.15 -12.26 -4.24
N GLU A 10 25.33 -12.90 -4.28
CA GLU A 10 25.51 -14.18 -4.96
C GLU A 10 24.74 -15.32 -4.28
N ASP A 11 24.61 -15.28 -2.96
CA ASP A 11 23.78 -16.21 -2.19
C ASP A 11 22.31 -16.15 -2.61
N ILE A 12 21.77 -14.95 -2.80
CA ILE A 12 20.40 -14.73 -3.27
C ILE A 12 20.24 -15.26 -4.70
N LYS A 13 21.18 -14.94 -5.59
CA LYS A 13 21.16 -15.42 -6.98
C LYS A 13 21.22 -16.95 -7.05
N ALA A 14 22.09 -17.57 -6.27
CA ALA A 14 22.23 -19.02 -6.21
C ALA A 14 20.93 -19.68 -5.70
N ALA A 15 20.36 -19.16 -4.61
CA ALA A 15 19.09 -19.65 -4.07
C ALA A 15 17.96 -19.51 -5.10
N PHE A 16 17.80 -18.33 -5.71
CA PHE A 16 16.77 -18.09 -6.73
C PHE A 16 16.93 -19.03 -7.93
N ASN A 17 18.15 -19.21 -8.41
CA ASN A 17 18.43 -20.07 -9.56
C ASN A 17 18.11 -21.54 -9.28
N LYS A 18 18.40 -22.01 -8.07
CA LYS A 18 18.10 -23.38 -7.62
C LYS A 18 16.61 -23.59 -7.40
N THR A 19 15.92 -22.66 -6.75
CA THR A 19 14.49 -22.78 -6.44
C THR A 19 13.63 -22.78 -7.69
N PHE A 20 13.99 -21.97 -8.69
CA PHE A 20 13.23 -21.82 -9.93
C PHE A 20 13.93 -22.45 -11.13
N GLU A 21 14.69 -23.52 -10.90
CA GLU A 21 15.30 -24.30 -11.97
C GLU A 21 14.22 -24.87 -12.92
N GLY A 22 14.50 -24.83 -14.23
CA GLY A 22 13.55 -25.26 -15.26
C GLY A 22 12.38 -24.30 -15.53
N GLN A 23 12.25 -23.19 -14.79
CA GLN A 23 11.19 -22.20 -14.98
C GLN A 23 11.69 -20.95 -15.71
N ASN A 24 10.75 -20.16 -16.28
CA ASN A 24 11.06 -18.86 -16.86
C ASN A 24 11.32 -17.82 -15.75
N LYS A 25 12.59 -17.70 -15.37
CA LYS A 25 13.07 -16.77 -14.34
C LYS A 25 12.69 -15.31 -14.60
N SER A 26 12.73 -14.88 -15.87
CA SER A 26 12.34 -13.51 -16.24
C SER A 26 10.86 -13.25 -16.00
N ALA A 27 9.99 -14.24 -16.23
CA ALA A 27 8.56 -14.12 -15.94
C ALA A 27 8.30 -13.98 -14.43
N ILE A 28 9.01 -14.77 -13.62
CA ILE A 28 8.93 -14.71 -12.15
C ILE A 28 9.38 -13.32 -11.65
N VAL A 29 10.52 -12.83 -12.12
CA VAL A 29 11.02 -11.49 -11.76
C VAL A 29 10.05 -10.40 -12.20
N ALA A 30 9.48 -10.49 -13.40
CA ALA A 30 8.49 -9.52 -13.88
C ALA A 30 7.22 -9.50 -13.01
N GLU A 31 6.76 -10.66 -12.53
CA GLU A 31 5.63 -10.73 -11.61
C GLU A 31 5.97 -10.12 -10.24
N LEU A 32 7.16 -10.40 -9.70
CA LEU A 32 7.64 -9.80 -8.46
C LEU A 32 7.72 -8.27 -8.57
N MET A 33 8.23 -7.75 -9.69
CA MET A 33 8.26 -6.31 -9.95
C MET A 33 6.86 -5.72 -10.01
N ARG A 34 5.91 -6.38 -10.68
CA ARG A 34 4.52 -5.93 -10.75
C ARG A 34 3.91 -5.84 -9.35
N LYS A 35 4.10 -6.86 -8.51
CA LYS A 35 3.61 -6.87 -7.11
C LYS A 35 4.23 -5.73 -6.31
N ALA A 36 5.54 -5.52 -6.43
CA ALA A 36 6.25 -4.45 -5.73
C ALA A 36 5.72 -3.05 -6.11
N VAL A 37 5.50 -2.80 -7.42
CA VAL A 37 4.91 -1.54 -7.90
C VAL A 37 3.50 -1.33 -7.35
N GLN A 38 2.64 -2.34 -7.42
CA GLN A 38 1.27 -2.26 -6.91
C GLN A 38 1.23 -1.97 -5.41
N GLU A 39 2.14 -2.58 -4.64
CA GLU A 39 2.24 -2.32 -3.20
C GLU A 39 2.70 -0.87 -2.91
N ALA A 40 3.69 -0.37 -3.65
CA ALA A 40 4.18 0.99 -3.52
C ALA A 40 3.10 2.03 -3.85
N GLU A 41 2.35 1.81 -4.94
CA GLU A 41 1.21 2.65 -5.29
C GLU A 41 0.12 2.60 -4.23
N ARG A 42 -0.22 1.42 -3.72
CA ARG A 42 -1.22 1.27 -2.66
C ARG A 42 -0.82 2.06 -1.41
N LYS A 43 0.44 1.96 -0.97
CA LYS A 43 0.97 2.74 0.17
C LYS A 43 0.87 4.23 -0.09
N THR A 44 1.18 4.67 -1.31
CA THR A 44 1.10 6.08 -1.71
C THR A 44 -0.34 6.59 -1.66
N ARG A 45 -1.29 5.84 -2.22
CA ARG A 45 -2.73 6.16 -2.16
C ARG A 45 -3.24 6.21 -0.72
N GLN A 46 -2.85 5.24 0.12
CA GLN A 46 -3.24 5.23 1.53
C GLN A 46 -2.74 6.48 2.26
N ARG A 47 -1.48 6.85 2.07
CA ARG A 47 -0.91 8.08 2.67
C ARG A 47 -1.68 9.33 2.23
N ALA A 48 -1.98 9.46 0.94
CA ALA A 48 -2.73 10.61 0.43
C ALA A 48 -4.14 10.72 1.07
N ILE A 49 -4.82 9.59 1.26
CA ILE A 49 -6.13 9.57 1.95
C ILE A 49 -6.00 10.02 3.40
N PHE A 50 -4.98 9.55 4.13
CA PHE A 50 -4.75 9.99 5.51
C PHE A 50 -4.47 11.49 5.58
N GLU A 51 -3.62 12.00 4.70
CA GLU A 51 -3.32 13.45 4.62
C GLU A 51 -4.59 14.27 4.34
N GLU A 52 -5.48 13.79 3.46
CA GLU A 52 -6.77 14.43 3.17
C GLU A 52 -7.72 14.42 4.38
N ILE A 53 -7.84 13.28 5.06
CA ILE A 53 -8.68 13.16 6.27
C ILE A 53 -8.16 14.07 7.37
N ASP A 54 -6.85 14.08 7.60
CA ASP A 54 -6.24 14.92 8.63
C ASP A 54 -6.39 16.41 8.31
N ALA A 55 -6.25 16.80 7.04
CA ALA A 55 -6.54 18.16 6.61
C ALA A 55 -7.99 18.56 6.91
N ARG A 56 -8.97 17.72 6.57
CA ARG A 56 -10.39 17.98 6.87
C ARG A 56 -10.68 18.08 8.37
N ARG A 57 -10.04 17.24 9.19
CA ARG A 57 -10.22 17.26 10.65
C ARG A 57 -9.66 18.51 11.31
N ARG A 58 -8.63 19.13 10.73
CA ARG A 58 -8.13 20.44 11.21
C ARG A 58 -9.17 21.53 11.04
N ASP A 59 -9.88 21.53 9.92
CA ASP A 59 -10.87 22.56 9.59
C ASP A 59 -12.28 22.24 10.14
N ASN A 60 -12.56 20.97 10.42
CA ASN A 60 -13.83 20.52 10.98
C ASN A 60 -13.58 19.46 12.08
N PRO A 61 -13.42 19.88 13.34
CA PRO A 61 -13.13 18.96 14.43
C PRO A 61 -14.30 17.98 14.61
N PRO A 62 -14.02 16.72 14.99
CA PRO A 62 -15.08 15.75 15.23
C PRO A 62 -15.96 16.21 16.40
N ALA A 63 -17.27 16.07 16.24
CA ALA A 63 -18.21 16.29 17.33
C ALA A 63 -17.91 15.35 18.49
N SER A 64 -17.96 15.89 19.70
CA SER A 64 -17.84 15.12 20.93
C SER A 64 -19.02 14.15 21.07
N LEU A 65 -18.82 13.08 21.86
CA LEU A 65 -19.87 12.13 22.13
C LEU A 65 -21.10 12.80 22.74
N ASP A 66 -20.90 13.79 23.62
CA ASP A 66 -21.97 14.53 24.27
C ASP A 66 -22.79 15.36 23.26
N GLU A 67 -22.14 16.01 22.30
CA GLU A 67 -22.83 16.74 21.21
C GLU A 67 -23.64 15.79 20.32
N ILE A 68 -23.09 14.61 20.04
CA ILE A 68 -23.78 13.57 19.24
C ILE A 68 -25.02 13.06 19.99
N LEU A 69 -24.88 12.76 21.29
CA LEU A 69 -25.98 12.27 22.12
C LEU A 69 -27.07 13.34 22.28
N ALA A 70 -26.69 14.59 22.54
CA ALA A 70 -27.63 15.70 22.64
C ALA A 70 -28.42 15.91 21.35
N THR A 71 -27.76 15.86 20.19
CA THR A 71 -28.42 15.97 18.89
C THR A 71 -29.39 14.80 18.63
N ARG A 72 -28.97 13.57 18.97
CA ARG A 72 -29.80 12.37 18.80
C ARG A 72 -31.07 12.43 19.64
N ASP A 73 -30.96 12.88 20.88
CA ASP A 73 -32.09 12.93 21.80
C ASP A 73 -33.05 14.06 21.40
N ALA A 74 -32.53 15.21 20.93
CA ALA A 74 -33.32 16.29 20.34
C ALA A 74 -34.05 15.90 19.03
N MET A 75 -33.60 14.87 18.31
CA MET A 75 -34.26 14.34 17.11
C MET A 75 -35.38 13.32 17.41
N ARG A 76 -35.50 12.85 18.65
CA ARG A 76 -36.51 11.85 19.07
C ARG A 76 -37.74 12.46 19.71
N GLU A 77 -37.64 13.70 20.18
CA GLU A 77 -38.77 14.53 20.63
C GLU A 77 -39.50 15.16 19.43
#